data_AF-A0A5R9BYD2-F1
#
_entry.id   AF-A0A5R9BYD2-F1
#
_cell.length_a   1.000
_cell.length_b   1.000
_cell.length_c   1.000
_cell.angle_alpha   90.00
_cell.angle_beta   90.00
_cell.angle_gamma   90.00
#
_symmetry.space_group_name_H-M   'P 1'
#
loop_
_entity.id
_entity.type
_entity.pdbx_description
1 polymer ?
#
loop_
_entity_poly.entity_id
_entity_poly.type
_entity_poly.pdbx_seq_one_letter_code
_entity_poly.pdbx_strand_id
1 'polypeptide(L)'
;MNQFKLNEVINQAIVDGTQYGYLEYLEERKRKQEEMRVSGAYAWTKGNHIDDQVARAVESLGLQYQMDKAGYAWEYLQFTLSEQAEKHLIIIKNSKRTQKHFNGKRKNNPERNYLHSLSDINITELKSAGKIFSQQNEQIELELSSPAEIHAVMNQKQLSVKETYSRFYIVTYEINDITKMIDSIKLTMPNSETMALNVVEDLTPYIQSSAVDITPEDAAPIMQEISSDNTIFSGDLNAFGYAVPTEQESESEG
;
A
#
# COMPACT_ATOMS: atom_id res chain seq x y z
N MET A 1 -22.57 2.83 -3.75
CA MET A 1 -21.27 3.48 -3.49
C MET A 1 -20.80 4.35 -4.66
N ASN A 2 -21.67 4.68 -5.63
CA ASN A 2 -21.29 5.45 -6.82
C ASN A 2 -20.67 6.82 -6.52
N GLN A 3 -21.04 7.46 -5.39
CA GLN A 3 -20.47 8.74 -4.97
C GLN A 3 -18.96 8.69 -4.64
N PHE A 4 -18.42 7.49 -4.36
CA PHE A 4 -17.02 7.30 -3.97
C PHE A 4 -16.15 6.79 -5.12
N LYS A 5 -16.75 6.50 -6.28
CA LYS A 5 -16.01 6.02 -7.45
C LYS A 5 -15.12 7.12 -8.00
N LEU A 6 -13.99 6.71 -8.58
CA LEU A 6 -13.12 7.59 -9.36
C LEU A 6 -13.59 7.62 -10.82
N ASN A 7 -13.05 8.56 -11.59
CA ASN A 7 -13.23 8.60 -13.04
C ASN A 7 -12.73 7.29 -13.71
N GLU A 8 -13.48 6.77 -14.68
CA GLU A 8 -13.15 5.52 -15.40
C GLU A 8 -11.79 5.57 -16.11
N VAL A 9 -11.39 6.74 -16.63
CA VAL A 9 -10.09 6.95 -17.28
C VAL A 9 -8.95 6.83 -16.25
N ILE A 10 -9.16 7.36 -15.04
CA ILE A 10 -8.19 7.22 -13.94
C ILE A 10 -8.12 5.76 -13.50
N ASN A 11 -9.27 5.09 -13.36
CA ASN A 11 -9.33 3.67 -13.01
C ASN A 11 -8.56 2.82 -14.03
N GLN A 12 -8.78 3.03 -15.34
CA GLN A 12 -8.06 2.31 -16.39
C GLN A 12 -6.56 2.58 -16.30
N ALA A 13 -6.13 3.83 -16.15
CA ALA A 13 -4.71 4.18 -16.07
C ALA A 13 -4.02 3.56 -14.84
N ILE A 14 -4.70 3.50 -13.69
CA ILE A 14 -4.17 2.81 -12.51
C ILE A 14 -4.03 1.31 -12.77
N VAL A 15 -5.01 0.69 -13.43
CA VAL A 15 -4.94 -0.73 -13.79
C VAL A 15 -3.81 -0.98 -14.78
N ASP A 16 -3.67 -0.15 -15.81
CA ASP A 16 -2.60 -0.26 -16.81
C ASP A 16 -1.23 -0.12 -16.14
N GLY A 17 -1.03 0.91 -15.31
CA GLY A 17 0.22 1.08 -14.57
C GLY A 17 0.52 -0.09 -13.62
N THR A 18 -0.51 -0.68 -13.01
CA THR A 18 -0.35 -1.88 -12.16
C THR A 18 0.10 -3.09 -12.98
N GLN A 19 -0.49 -3.31 -14.17
CA GLN A 19 -0.10 -4.40 -15.07
C GLN A 19 1.31 -4.20 -15.62
N TYR A 20 1.64 -3.01 -16.13
CA TYR A 20 2.98 -2.68 -16.62
C TYR A 20 4.04 -2.80 -15.52
N GLY A 21 3.76 -2.29 -14.32
CA GLY A 21 4.68 -2.41 -13.18
C GLY A 21 4.91 -3.84 -12.76
N TYR A 22 3.89 -4.69 -12.84
CA TYR A 22 4.07 -6.10 -12.54
C TYR A 22 4.86 -6.84 -13.61
N LEU A 23 4.62 -6.57 -14.89
CA LEU A 23 5.41 -7.11 -16.00
C LEU A 23 6.89 -6.70 -15.89
N GLU A 24 7.16 -5.40 -15.69
CA GLU A 24 8.53 -4.89 -15.50
C GLU A 24 9.23 -5.57 -14.31
N TYR A 25 8.51 -5.76 -13.19
CA TYR A 25 9.02 -6.51 -12.06
C TYR A 25 9.41 -7.95 -12.45
N LEU A 26 8.59 -8.66 -13.23
CA LEU A 26 8.89 -10.03 -13.67
C LEU A 26 10.13 -10.09 -14.57
N GLU A 27 10.26 -9.17 -15.52
CA GLU A 27 11.44 -9.04 -16.38
C GLU A 27 12.71 -8.78 -15.57
N GLU A 28 12.63 -7.87 -14.61
CA GLU A 28 13.75 -7.58 -13.71
C GLU A 28 14.08 -8.75 -12.79
N ARG A 29 13.07 -9.48 -12.28
CA ARG A 29 13.28 -10.69 -11.49
C ARG A 29 14.05 -11.74 -12.28
N LYS A 30 13.70 -11.94 -13.55
CA LYS A 30 14.42 -12.83 -14.47
C LYS A 30 15.87 -12.38 -14.63
N ARG A 31 16.07 -11.11 -14.97
CA ARG A 31 17.40 -10.52 -15.17
C ARG A 31 18.30 -10.68 -13.93
N LYS A 32 17.78 -10.40 -12.73
CA LYS A 32 18.56 -10.53 -11.49
C LYS A 32 18.86 -11.97 -11.09
N GLN A 33 18.01 -12.94 -11.46
CA GLN A 33 18.34 -14.37 -11.31
C GLN A 33 19.48 -14.80 -12.25
N GLU A 34 19.57 -14.22 -13.45
CA GLU A 34 20.63 -14.52 -14.41
C GLU A 34 21.96 -13.83 -14.05
N GLU A 35 21.90 -12.57 -13.60
CA GLU A 35 23.09 -11.74 -13.32
C GLU A 35 23.74 -12.01 -11.95
N MET A 36 22.96 -12.41 -10.95
CA MET A 36 23.43 -12.47 -9.56
C MET A 36 23.39 -13.88 -9.00
N ARG A 37 24.43 -14.24 -8.23
CA ARG A 37 24.45 -15.50 -7.47
C ARG A 37 23.41 -15.55 -6.35
N VAL A 38 22.98 -14.39 -5.85
CA VAL A 38 21.98 -14.23 -4.79
C VAL A 38 21.11 -13.02 -5.13
N SER A 39 19.84 -13.25 -5.46
CA SER A 39 18.89 -12.20 -5.88
C SER A 39 17.54 -12.22 -5.14
N GLY A 40 17.38 -13.10 -4.14
CA GLY A 40 16.09 -13.29 -3.45
C GLY A 40 15.51 -12.03 -2.79
N ALA A 41 16.36 -11.08 -2.38
CA ALA A 41 15.90 -9.80 -1.84
C ALA A 41 15.10 -8.96 -2.84
N TYR A 42 15.28 -9.18 -4.15
CA TYR A 42 14.51 -8.47 -5.18
C TYR A 42 13.02 -8.85 -5.17
N ALA A 43 12.63 -9.98 -4.55
CA ALA A 43 11.22 -10.34 -4.39
C ALA A 43 10.39 -9.31 -3.57
N TRP A 44 11.05 -8.35 -2.92
CA TRP A 44 10.45 -7.29 -2.12
C TRP A 44 10.28 -5.95 -2.87
N THR A 45 10.80 -5.83 -4.10
CA THR A 45 10.76 -4.56 -4.87
C THR A 45 9.51 -4.42 -5.74
N LYS A 46 8.64 -5.44 -5.81
CA LYS A 46 7.42 -5.45 -6.62
C LYS A 46 6.56 -4.18 -6.49
N GLY A 47 6.38 -3.71 -5.26
CA GLY A 47 5.62 -2.49 -4.99
C GLY A 47 6.24 -1.25 -5.64
N ASN A 48 7.57 -1.20 -5.76
CA ASN A 48 8.29 -0.06 -6.33
C ASN A 48 8.04 0.04 -7.84
N HIS A 49 8.07 -1.09 -8.56
CA HIS A 49 7.77 -1.13 -9.99
C HIS A 49 6.32 -0.72 -10.27
N ILE A 50 5.39 -1.21 -9.45
CA ILE A 50 3.97 -0.85 -9.56
C ILE A 50 3.76 0.64 -9.27
N ASP A 51 4.35 1.19 -8.21
CA ASP A 51 4.24 2.61 -7.89
C ASP A 51 4.81 3.48 -9.02
N ASP A 52 5.99 3.15 -9.56
CA ASP A 52 6.61 3.91 -10.67
C ASP A 52 5.75 3.88 -11.94
N GLN A 53 5.28 2.69 -12.36
CA GLN A 53 4.50 2.56 -13.58
C GLN A 53 3.09 3.15 -13.44
N VAL A 54 2.48 3.09 -12.26
CA VAL A 54 1.23 3.83 -11.99
C VAL A 54 1.48 5.33 -12.09
N ALA A 55 2.56 5.86 -11.53
CA ALA A 55 2.90 7.28 -11.64
C ALA A 55 3.02 7.75 -13.09
N ARG A 56 3.70 6.97 -13.94
CA ARG A 56 3.80 7.26 -15.39
C ARG A 56 2.43 7.22 -16.07
N ALA A 57 1.61 6.22 -15.76
CA ALA A 57 0.31 6.05 -16.40
C ALA A 57 -0.67 7.20 -16.07
N VAL A 58 -0.61 7.73 -14.85
CA VAL A 58 -1.54 8.77 -14.37
C VAL A 58 -1.00 10.20 -14.52
N GLU A 59 0.27 10.39 -14.86
CA GLU A 59 0.91 11.71 -15.00
C GLU A 59 0.15 12.61 -15.99
N SER A 60 -0.20 12.05 -17.16
CA SER A 60 -0.95 12.78 -18.20
C SER A 60 -2.40 13.11 -17.81
N LEU A 61 -2.91 12.47 -16.75
CA LEU A 61 -4.27 12.67 -16.22
C LEU A 61 -4.30 13.71 -15.08
N GLY A 62 -3.16 14.32 -14.76
CA GLY A 62 -3.06 15.38 -13.76
C GLY A 62 -3.05 14.89 -12.31
N LEU A 63 -2.86 13.60 -12.08
CA LEU A 63 -2.59 13.08 -10.73
C LEU A 63 -1.16 13.45 -10.35
N GLN A 64 -1.01 14.11 -9.21
CA GLN A 64 0.29 14.41 -8.63
C GLN A 64 0.70 13.26 -7.72
N TYR A 65 2.00 13.01 -7.59
CA TYR A 65 2.50 12.03 -6.63
C TYR A 65 3.63 12.61 -5.79
N GLN A 66 3.77 12.09 -4.58
CA GLN A 66 4.88 12.38 -3.69
C GLN A 66 5.37 11.09 -3.04
N MET A 67 6.67 11.02 -2.76
CA MET A 67 7.25 9.92 -2.02
C MET A 67 6.98 10.10 -0.52
N ASP A 68 6.57 9.03 0.14
CA ASP A 68 6.48 8.96 1.60
C ASP A 68 7.10 7.64 2.11
N LYS A 69 7.26 7.53 3.43
CA LYS A 69 7.90 6.38 4.08
C LYS A 69 6.93 5.60 4.96
N ALA A 70 6.98 4.27 4.85
CA ALA A 70 6.34 3.32 5.73
C ALA A 70 7.41 2.75 6.68
N GLY A 71 7.49 3.31 7.88
CA GLY A 71 8.61 3.06 8.78
C GLY A 71 9.90 3.73 8.30
N TYR A 72 11.06 3.18 8.68
CA TYR A 72 12.36 3.83 8.42
C TYR A 72 12.87 3.66 6.98
N ALA A 73 12.65 2.48 6.38
CA ALA A 73 13.36 2.05 5.18
C ALA A 73 12.50 1.88 3.92
N TRP A 74 11.17 1.78 4.05
CA TRP A 74 10.31 1.49 2.92
C TRP A 74 9.67 2.76 2.37
N GLU A 75 10.00 3.09 1.13
CA GLU A 75 9.38 4.19 0.40
C GLU A 75 8.16 3.69 -0.37
N TYR A 76 7.19 4.58 -0.57
CA TYR A 76 6.02 4.35 -1.41
C TYR A 76 5.52 5.66 -1.99
N LEU A 77 4.75 5.59 -3.07
CA LEU A 77 4.12 6.77 -3.66
C LEU A 77 2.71 7.00 -3.10
N GLN A 78 2.46 8.26 -2.74
CA GLN A 78 1.15 8.80 -2.44
C GLN A 78 0.67 9.63 -3.62
N PHE A 79 -0.49 9.28 -4.17
CA PHE A 79 -1.10 9.99 -5.29
C PHE A 79 -2.16 10.94 -4.77
N THR A 80 -2.15 12.16 -5.28
CA THR A 80 -3.15 13.18 -5.02
C THR A 80 -3.96 13.41 -6.28
N LEU A 81 -5.25 13.06 -6.20
CA LEU A 81 -6.24 13.39 -7.20
C LEU A 81 -7.02 14.63 -6.73
N SER A 82 -7.09 15.67 -7.55
CA SER A 82 -7.88 16.86 -7.27
C SER A 82 -9.13 16.89 -8.16
N GLU A 83 -10.31 16.67 -7.58
CA GLU A 83 -11.60 16.68 -8.29
C GLU A 83 -12.57 17.64 -7.59
N GLN A 84 -13.18 18.56 -8.36
CA GLN A 84 -14.26 19.44 -7.89
C GLN A 84 -13.98 20.16 -6.54
N ALA A 85 -12.73 20.63 -6.36
CA ALA A 85 -12.20 21.26 -5.15
C ALA A 85 -11.97 20.34 -3.94
N GLU A 86 -12.23 19.04 -4.07
CA GLU A 86 -11.80 18.01 -3.12
C GLU A 86 -10.44 17.44 -3.54
N LYS A 87 -9.65 17.03 -2.55
CA LYS A 87 -8.42 16.26 -2.78
C LYS A 87 -8.59 14.85 -2.24
N HIS A 88 -8.16 13.88 -3.02
CA HIS A 88 -8.23 12.46 -2.69
C HIS A 88 -6.82 11.90 -2.64
N LEU A 89 -6.48 11.27 -1.52
CA LEU A 89 -5.24 10.54 -1.36
C LEU A 89 -5.44 9.11 -1.84
N ILE A 90 -4.55 8.61 -2.69
CA ILE A 90 -4.59 7.25 -3.22
C ILE A 90 -3.23 6.60 -2.99
N ILE A 91 -3.21 5.35 -2.54
CA ILE A 91 -2.01 4.50 -2.51
C ILE A 91 -2.31 3.16 -3.19
N ILE A 92 -1.29 2.51 -3.73
CA ILE A 92 -1.41 1.20 -4.37
C ILE A 92 -0.67 0.17 -3.52
N LYS A 93 -1.35 -0.92 -3.15
CA LYS A 93 -0.77 -1.95 -2.27
C LYS A 93 -1.30 -3.35 -2.62
N ASN A 94 -0.53 -4.37 -2.26
CA ASN A 94 -0.99 -5.75 -2.34
C ASN A 94 -2.16 -6.00 -1.36
N SER A 95 -3.18 -6.77 -1.79
CA SER A 95 -4.39 -7.05 -1.02
C SER A 95 -4.08 -7.78 0.29
N LYS A 96 -3.25 -8.84 0.25
CA LYS A 96 -2.89 -9.66 1.42
C LYS A 96 -2.18 -8.82 2.47
N ARG A 97 -1.27 -7.93 2.06
CA ARG A 97 -0.60 -6.98 2.97
C ARG A 97 -1.57 -5.96 3.56
N THR A 98 -2.55 -5.50 2.80
CA THR A 98 -3.54 -4.50 3.26
C THR A 98 -4.55 -5.12 4.23
N GLN A 99 -5.05 -6.32 3.94
CA GLN A 99 -6.00 -7.05 4.79
C GLN A 99 -5.42 -7.41 6.16
N LYS A 100 -4.10 -7.64 6.27
CA LYS A 100 -3.42 -7.81 7.56
C LYS A 100 -3.61 -6.60 8.50
N HIS A 101 -3.75 -5.39 7.93
CA HIS A 101 -3.99 -4.15 8.68
C HIS A 101 -5.48 -3.85 8.89
N PHE A 102 -6.34 -4.25 7.94
CA PHE A 102 -7.78 -4.01 7.96
C PHE A 102 -8.58 -5.31 7.94
N ASN A 103 -8.54 -6.05 9.04
CA ASN A 103 -9.17 -7.36 9.20
C ASN A 103 -10.53 -7.32 9.94
N GLY A 104 -11.09 -6.13 10.20
CA GLY A 104 -12.34 -5.96 10.93
C GLY A 104 -12.26 -6.16 12.45
N LYS A 105 -11.07 -6.47 12.97
CA LYS A 105 -10.84 -6.89 14.36
C LYS A 105 -10.06 -5.80 15.10
N ARG A 106 -10.66 -5.24 16.17
CA ARG A 106 -10.04 -4.17 16.97
C ARG A 106 -9.23 -4.77 18.12
N LYS A 107 -7.95 -4.44 18.23
CA LYS A 107 -7.13 -4.80 19.41
C LYS A 107 -7.45 -3.89 20.60
N ASN A 108 -7.27 -4.42 21.82
CA ASN A 108 -7.39 -3.66 23.07
C ASN A 108 -6.27 -2.62 23.26
N ASN A 109 -5.20 -2.67 22.46
CA ASN A 109 -4.16 -1.65 22.37
C ASN A 109 -3.49 -1.69 20.98
N PRO A 110 -4.10 -1.09 19.94
CA PRO A 110 -3.52 -1.10 18.61
C PRO A 110 -2.44 -0.02 18.53
N GLU A 111 -1.17 -0.41 18.37
CA GLU A 111 -0.17 0.50 17.84
C GLU A 111 -0.70 1.09 16.53
N ARG A 112 -0.82 2.42 16.46
CA ARG A 112 -1.37 3.10 15.28
C ARG A 112 -0.33 3.08 14.17
N ASN A 113 -0.53 2.21 13.18
CA ASN A 113 0.22 2.24 11.92
C ASN A 113 -0.25 3.43 11.04
N TYR A 114 0.61 3.93 10.15
CA TYR A 114 0.33 5.03 9.22
C TYR A 114 -0.96 4.81 8.41
N LEU A 115 -1.26 3.58 7.99
CA LEU A 115 -2.49 3.26 7.27
C LEU A 115 -3.73 3.52 8.12
N HIS A 116 -3.68 3.21 9.41
CA HIS A 116 -4.79 3.44 10.34
C HIS A 116 -4.97 4.95 10.54
N SER A 117 -3.85 5.66 10.66
CA SER A 117 -3.78 7.11 10.75
C SER A 117 -4.38 7.82 9.53
N LEU A 118 -4.07 7.38 8.31
CA LEU A 118 -4.65 7.91 7.07
C LEU A 118 -6.14 7.55 6.92
N SER A 119 -6.56 6.40 7.45
CA SER A 119 -7.96 5.95 7.39
C SER A 119 -8.92 6.84 8.20
N ASP A 120 -8.41 7.66 9.12
CA ASP A 120 -9.19 8.67 9.83
C ASP A 120 -9.79 9.73 8.89
N ILE A 121 -9.21 9.92 7.69
CA ILE A 121 -9.73 10.84 6.65
C ILE A 121 -11.15 10.44 6.25
N ASN A 122 -11.43 9.14 6.15
CA ASN A 122 -12.67 8.60 5.58
C ASN A 122 -13.87 8.60 6.53
N ILE A 123 -13.65 8.86 7.82
CA ILE A 123 -14.65 8.58 8.86
C ILE A 123 -15.92 9.42 8.68
N THR A 124 -15.78 10.69 8.34
CA THR A 124 -16.92 11.61 8.19
C THR A 124 -17.83 11.17 7.05
N GLU A 125 -17.23 10.85 5.90
CA GLU A 125 -17.89 10.46 4.66
C GLU A 125 -18.54 9.08 4.78
N LEU A 126 -17.85 8.12 5.40
CA LEU A 126 -18.38 6.76 5.62
C LEU A 126 -19.55 6.76 6.61
N LYS A 127 -19.51 7.58 7.67
CA LYS A 127 -20.63 7.75 8.61
C LYS A 127 -21.84 8.38 7.94
N SER A 128 -21.62 9.43 7.16
CA SER A 128 -22.67 10.12 6.40
C SER A 128 -23.36 9.19 5.39
N ALA A 129 -22.63 8.21 4.86
CA ALA A 129 -23.16 7.18 3.97
C ALA A 129 -23.93 6.04 4.69
N GLY A 130 -24.17 6.13 6.00
CA GLY A 130 -25.02 5.19 6.74
C GLY A 130 -24.38 3.82 7.01
N LYS A 131 -23.04 3.70 6.90
CA LYS A 131 -22.34 2.44 7.21
C LYS A 131 -22.11 2.29 8.71
N ILE A 132 -23.13 1.83 9.43
CA ILE A 132 -23.02 1.36 10.83
C ILE A 132 -22.89 -0.16 10.79
N PHE A 133 -21.73 -0.74 11.12
CA PHE A 133 -21.62 -2.21 11.19
C PHE A 133 -20.70 -2.75 12.29
N SER A 134 -21.10 -3.90 12.80
CA SER A 134 -20.74 -4.58 14.04
C SER A 134 -19.35 -5.23 14.06
N GLN A 135 -18.74 -5.24 15.24
CA GLN A 135 -17.47 -5.90 15.56
C GLN A 135 -17.59 -7.44 15.51
N GLN A 136 -16.59 -8.11 14.93
CA GLN A 136 -16.30 -9.52 15.23
C GLN A 136 -14.79 -9.68 15.53
N ASN A 137 -14.49 -10.53 16.50
CA ASN A 137 -13.18 -10.69 17.14
C ASN A 137 -12.32 -11.77 16.47
N GLU A 138 -11.00 -11.53 16.45
CA GLU A 138 -9.87 -12.48 16.56
C GLU A 138 -8.55 -11.72 16.26
N GLN A 139 -7.41 -12.26 16.70
CA GLN A 139 -6.11 -11.59 16.62
C GLN A 139 -5.44 -11.74 15.24
N ILE A 140 -4.78 -10.67 14.78
CA ILE A 140 -3.62 -10.76 13.88
C ILE A 140 -2.54 -9.79 14.38
N GLU A 141 -1.30 -10.26 14.37
CA GLU A 141 -0.06 -9.58 14.79
C GLU A 141 0.42 -8.62 13.69
N LEU A 142 0.77 -7.38 14.08
CA LEU A 142 1.38 -6.38 13.19
C LEU A 142 2.89 -6.56 13.28
N GLU A 143 3.61 -6.48 12.16
CA GLU A 143 5.05 -6.26 12.17
C GLU A 143 5.39 -4.79 11.88
N LEU A 144 5.83 -4.15 12.97
CA LEU A 144 7.00 -3.28 13.13
C LEU A 144 7.32 -2.27 12.01
N SER A 145 6.90 -1.03 12.25
CA SER A 145 7.91 -0.01 12.57
C SER A 145 7.85 0.25 14.07
N SER A 146 8.94 0.65 14.73
CA SER A 146 8.87 0.88 16.18
C SER A 146 7.81 1.97 16.47
N PRO A 147 6.97 1.82 17.50
CA PRO A 147 5.92 2.79 17.81
C PRO A 147 6.49 4.18 18.05
N ALA A 148 7.65 4.24 18.71
CA ALA A 148 8.34 5.48 19.04
C ALA A 148 8.78 6.26 17.78
N GLU A 149 9.28 5.56 16.76
CA GLU A 149 9.73 6.18 15.50
C GLU A 149 8.54 6.62 14.62
N ILE A 150 7.44 5.85 14.64
CA ILE A 150 6.16 6.21 14.01
C ILE A 150 5.62 7.52 14.62
N HIS A 151 5.61 7.63 15.95
CA HIS A 151 5.01 8.77 16.64
C HIS A 151 5.75 10.11 16.41
N ALA A 152 7.07 10.09 16.24
CA ALA A 152 7.88 11.31 16.07
C ALA A 152 7.65 12.00 14.72
N VAL A 153 7.46 11.23 13.64
CA VAL A 153 7.23 11.77 12.28
C VAL A 153 5.73 12.03 12.00
N MET A 154 4.83 11.23 12.60
CA MET A 154 3.40 11.30 12.27
C MET A 154 2.68 12.49 12.88
N ASN A 155 2.98 12.93 14.10
CA ASN A 155 2.10 13.87 14.81
C ASN A 155 1.99 15.25 14.14
N GLN A 156 3.04 15.78 13.51
CA GLN A 156 2.97 17.07 12.81
C GLN A 156 2.43 16.94 11.37
N LYS A 157 2.81 15.87 10.65
CA LYS A 157 2.38 15.62 9.26
C LYS A 157 0.90 15.21 9.19
N GLN A 158 0.41 14.45 10.17
CA GLN A 158 -0.94 13.85 10.18
C GLN A 158 -2.09 14.86 10.37
N LEU A 159 -1.89 15.90 11.20
CA LEU A 159 -2.86 17.01 11.33
C LEU A 159 -3.03 17.74 9.99
N SER A 160 -1.93 18.03 9.29
CA SER A 160 -1.97 18.69 7.98
C SER A 160 -2.62 17.83 6.88
N VAL A 161 -2.40 16.51 6.92
CA VAL A 161 -2.97 15.57 5.93
C VAL A 161 -4.49 15.46 6.09
N LYS A 162 -5.01 15.37 7.32
CA LYS A 162 -6.46 15.27 7.57
C LYS A 162 -7.22 16.55 7.19
N GLU A 163 -6.56 17.71 7.27
CA GLU A 163 -7.12 18.99 6.82
C GLU A 163 -7.04 19.18 5.29
N THR A 164 -6.17 18.43 4.62
CA THR A 164 -5.90 18.60 3.18
C THR A 164 -6.73 17.68 2.29
N TYR A 165 -7.01 16.45 2.73
CA TYR A 165 -7.69 15.43 1.92
C TYR A 165 -9.09 15.14 2.43
N SER A 166 -10.04 15.07 1.50
CA SER A 166 -11.43 14.71 1.78
C SER A 166 -11.62 13.20 1.82
N ARG A 167 -10.77 12.44 1.13
CA ARG A 167 -10.89 10.97 0.99
C ARG A 167 -9.53 10.32 0.91
N PHE A 168 -9.47 9.10 1.40
CA PHE A 168 -8.31 8.21 1.31
C PHE A 168 -8.72 6.86 0.72
N TYR A 169 -8.06 6.49 -0.37
CA TYR A 169 -8.26 5.24 -1.08
C TYR A 169 -7.01 4.37 -1.03
N ILE A 170 -7.22 3.07 -0.95
CA ILE A 170 -6.21 2.06 -1.21
C ILE A 170 -6.67 1.28 -2.43
N VAL A 171 -5.93 1.37 -3.53
CA VAL A 171 -6.11 0.46 -4.66
C VAL A 171 -5.36 -0.81 -4.32
N THR A 172 -6.10 -1.89 -4.11
CA THR A 172 -5.53 -3.19 -3.79
C THR A 172 -5.42 -4.06 -5.02
N TYR A 173 -4.24 -4.59 -5.29
CA TYR A 173 -4.04 -5.65 -6.29
C TYR A 173 -3.74 -6.98 -5.62
N GLU A 174 -4.17 -8.08 -6.21
CA GLU A 174 -3.90 -9.43 -5.73
C GLU A 174 -3.25 -10.28 -6.82
N ILE A 175 -2.29 -11.10 -6.40
CA ILE A 175 -1.57 -12.01 -7.27
C ILE A 175 -1.96 -13.42 -6.87
N ASN A 176 -2.40 -14.19 -7.85
CA ASN A 176 -2.74 -15.58 -7.69
C ASN A 176 -1.49 -16.39 -7.32
N ASP A 177 -1.52 -17.12 -6.21
CA ASP A 177 -0.33 -17.85 -5.73
C ASP A 177 0.08 -19.01 -6.64
N ILE A 178 -0.83 -19.51 -7.49
CA ILE A 178 -0.61 -20.64 -8.40
C ILE A 178 -0.10 -20.12 -9.75
N THR A 179 -0.85 -19.22 -10.39
CA THR A 179 -0.50 -18.71 -11.73
C THR A 179 0.52 -17.59 -11.70
N LYS A 180 0.72 -16.96 -10.53
CA LYS A 180 1.52 -15.74 -10.37
C LYS A 180 1.08 -14.60 -11.28
N MET A 181 -0.20 -14.55 -11.66
CA MET A 181 -0.79 -13.45 -12.41
C MET A 181 -1.62 -12.56 -11.49
N ILE A 182 -1.82 -11.29 -11.86
CA ILE A 182 -2.76 -10.40 -11.16
C ILE A 182 -4.18 -10.93 -11.40
N ASP A 183 -4.90 -11.28 -10.33
CA ASP A 183 -6.26 -11.82 -10.43
C ASP A 183 -7.35 -10.78 -10.19
N SER A 184 -7.04 -9.75 -9.41
CA SER A 184 -8.01 -8.74 -9.03
C SER A 184 -7.35 -7.43 -8.66
N ILE A 185 -8.03 -6.34 -9.03
CA ILE A 185 -7.68 -4.98 -8.63
C ILE A 185 -8.97 -4.32 -8.13
N LYS A 186 -8.92 -3.72 -6.94
CA LYS A 186 -10.10 -3.13 -6.29
C LYS A 186 -9.77 -1.76 -5.74
N LEU A 187 -10.66 -0.81 -5.98
CA LEU A 187 -10.65 0.47 -5.29
C LEU A 187 -11.29 0.28 -3.92
N THR A 188 -10.56 0.58 -2.86
CA THR A 188 -11.05 0.40 -1.49
C THR A 188 -10.91 1.66 -0.65
N MET A 189 -11.78 1.79 0.36
CA MET A 189 -11.81 2.89 1.31
C MET A 189 -11.73 2.31 2.72
N PRO A 190 -10.55 2.39 3.37
CA PRO A 190 -10.38 1.84 4.71
C PRO A 190 -11.13 2.67 5.76
N ASN A 191 -11.53 2.00 6.85
CA ASN A 191 -12.23 2.58 7.98
C ASN A 191 -11.46 2.30 9.27
N SER A 192 -10.95 3.34 9.93
CA SER A 192 -10.17 3.20 11.16
C SER A 192 -10.99 2.85 12.41
N GLU A 193 -12.31 3.07 12.40
CA GLU A 193 -13.19 2.71 13.52
C GLU A 193 -13.54 1.23 13.53
N THR A 194 -13.83 0.67 12.35
CA THR A 194 -14.19 -0.75 12.18
C THR A 194 -13.01 -1.63 11.81
N MET A 195 -11.88 -1.05 11.43
CA MET A 195 -10.74 -1.75 10.81
C MET A 195 -11.16 -2.51 9.54
N ALA A 196 -12.21 -2.07 8.84
CA ALA A 196 -12.68 -2.71 7.63
C ALA A 196 -12.12 -2.04 6.37
N LEU A 197 -11.73 -2.85 5.39
CA LEU A 197 -11.38 -2.39 4.05
C LEU A 197 -12.62 -2.45 3.15
N ASN A 198 -13.29 -1.31 2.95
CA ASN A 198 -14.53 -1.28 2.18
C ASN A 198 -14.25 -1.24 0.68
N VAL A 199 -14.71 -2.23 -0.08
CA VAL A 199 -14.64 -2.19 -1.55
C VAL A 199 -15.59 -1.12 -2.07
N VAL A 200 -15.04 -0.13 -2.78
CA VAL A 200 -15.78 0.94 -3.46
C VAL A 200 -16.16 0.51 -4.86
N GLU A 201 -15.19 -0.05 -5.58
CA GLU A 201 -15.34 -0.48 -6.97
C GLU A 201 -14.40 -1.65 -7.28
N ASP A 202 -14.90 -2.58 -8.09
CA ASP A 202 -14.10 -3.66 -8.64
C ASP A 202 -13.50 -3.21 -9.98
N LEU A 203 -12.17 -3.08 -10.02
CA LEU A 203 -11.43 -2.64 -11.20
C LEU A 203 -10.91 -3.83 -12.02
N THR A 204 -11.15 -5.06 -11.59
CA THR A 204 -10.75 -6.28 -12.29
C THR A 204 -11.18 -6.32 -13.76
N PRO A 205 -12.39 -5.84 -14.16
CA PRO A 205 -12.76 -5.81 -15.58
C PRO A 205 -11.83 -4.98 -16.48
N TYR A 206 -11.18 -3.94 -15.94
CA TYR A 206 -10.26 -3.09 -16.69
C TYR A 206 -8.96 -3.82 -17.05
N ILE A 207 -8.64 -4.95 -16.40
CA ILE A 207 -7.48 -5.79 -16.73
C ILE A 207 -7.58 -6.27 -18.18
N GLN A 208 -8.76 -6.72 -18.61
CA GLN A 208 -8.98 -7.21 -19.97
C GLN A 208 -8.90 -6.10 -21.04
N SER A 209 -9.05 -4.85 -20.61
CA SER A 209 -8.96 -3.68 -21.50
C SER A 209 -7.55 -3.11 -21.56
N SER A 210 -6.63 -3.61 -20.72
CA SER A 210 -5.24 -3.21 -20.74
C SER A 210 -4.53 -3.73 -21.99
N ALA A 211 -3.57 -2.96 -22.50
CA ALA A 211 -2.71 -3.40 -23.59
C ALA A 211 -1.63 -4.39 -23.13
N VAL A 212 -1.48 -4.59 -21.81
CA VAL A 212 -0.52 -5.52 -21.21
C VAL A 212 -1.14 -6.91 -21.13
N ASP A 213 -0.46 -7.88 -21.71
CA ASP A 213 -0.80 -9.30 -21.58
C ASP A 213 0.37 -10.00 -20.87
N ILE A 214 0.15 -10.42 -19.62
CA ILE A 214 1.16 -11.13 -18.83
C ILE A 214 0.95 -12.62 -19.06
N THR A 215 1.94 -13.28 -19.65
CA THR A 215 1.86 -14.69 -19.98
C THR A 215 2.49 -15.57 -18.89
N PRO A 216 2.20 -16.89 -18.89
CA PRO A 216 2.88 -17.82 -18.00
C PRO A 216 4.42 -17.83 -18.15
N GLU A 217 4.94 -17.51 -19.34
CA GLU A 217 6.38 -17.39 -19.59
C GLU A 217 7.00 -16.21 -18.82
N ASP A 218 6.28 -15.10 -18.69
CA ASP A 218 6.73 -13.94 -17.91
C ASP A 218 6.81 -14.28 -16.42
N ALA A 219 5.85 -15.07 -15.92
CA ALA A 219 5.77 -15.51 -14.54
C ALA A 219 6.73 -16.67 -14.18
N ALA A 220 7.28 -17.37 -15.18
CA ALA A 220 8.17 -18.52 -15.00
C ALA A 220 9.33 -18.30 -14.00
N PRO A 221 10.01 -17.13 -13.94
CA PRO A 221 11.10 -16.88 -13.00
C PRO A 221 10.71 -17.02 -11.52
N ILE A 222 9.43 -16.81 -11.19
CA ILE A 222 8.93 -16.80 -9.81
C ILE A 222 7.91 -17.92 -9.53
N MET A 223 7.69 -18.83 -10.48
CA MET A 223 6.62 -19.84 -10.42
C MET A 223 6.75 -20.76 -9.19
N GLN A 224 8.00 -21.10 -8.83
CA GLN A 224 8.31 -21.99 -7.70
C GLN A 224 8.51 -21.25 -6.37
N GLU A 225 8.43 -19.91 -6.38
CA GLU A 225 8.71 -19.11 -5.20
C GLU A 225 7.49 -19.03 -4.27
N ILE A 226 7.78 -19.07 -2.97
CA ILE A 226 6.82 -18.69 -1.94
C ILE A 226 6.63 -17.18 -2.03
N SER A 227 5.38 -16.73 -2.10
CA SER A 227 5.09 -15.31 -2.20
C SER A 227 5.68 -14.54 -1.01
N SER A 228 6.49 -13.51 -1.30
CA SER A 228 7.00 -12.58 -0.29
C SER A 228 5.87 -11.85 0.44
N ASP A 229 4.68 -11.78 -0.14
CA ASP A 229 3.48 -11.20 0.48
C ASP A 229 2.94 -12.04 1.65
N ASN A 230 3.29 -13.33 1.68
CA ASN A 230 2.97 -14.26 2.75
C ASN A 230 4.07 -14.36 3.82
N THR A 231 5.29 -13.89 3.53
CA THR A 231 6.40 -13.97 4.49
C THR A 231 6.34 -12.85 5.54
N ILE A 232 6.67 -13.24 6.77
CA ILE A 232 6.73 -12.43 7.99
C ILE A 232 8.22 -12.24 8.30
N PHE A 233 8.67 -10.99 8.49
CA PHE A 233 10.03 -10.70 8.93
C PHE A 233 10.05 -10.68 10.46
N SER A 234 10.26 -11.85 11.07
CA SER A 234 10.39 -11.99 12.52
C SER A 234 11.78 -11.51 12.98
N GLY A 235 12.03 -10.20 12.91
CA GLY A 235 13.24 -9.59 13.45
C GLY A 235 12.93 -8.88 14.76
N ASP A 236 13.43 -9.41 15.87
CA ASP A 236 13.63 -8.60 17.07
C ASP A 236 14.39 -7.31 16.69
N LEU A 237 14.13 -6.21 17.40
CA LEU A 237 14.76 -4.89 17.20
C LEU A 237 16.31 -4.89 17.18
N ASN A 238 16.94 -6.00 17.56
CA ASN A 238 18.39 -6.22 17.56
C ASN A 238 18.88 -7.31 16.59
N ALA A 239 18.03 -7.83 15.69
CA ALA A 239 18.40 -8.95 14.81
C ALA A 239 19.45 -8.56 13.74
N PHE A 240 19.52 -7.27 13.38
CA PHE A 240 20.64 -6.71 12.64
C PHE A 240 21.31 -5.66 13.53
N GLY A 241 22.56 -5.91 13.93
CA GLY A 241 23.33 -5.11 14.88
C GLY A 241 23.72 -3.69 14.42
N TYR A 242 22.83 -2.99 13.73
CA TYR A 242 22.95 -1.56 13.47
C TYR A 242 22.16 -0.81 14.54
N ALA A 243 22.85 -0.43 15.62
CA ALA A 243 22.30 0.52 16.57
C ALA A 243 22.25 1.92 15.92
N VAL A 244 21.12 2.62 16.07
CA VAL A 244 21.02 4.04 15.75
C VAL A 244 21.93 4.80 16.73
N PRO A 245 22.83 5.69 16.27
CA PRO A 245 23.62 6.51 17.17
C PRO A 245 22.67 7.39 17.99
N THR A 246 22.67 7.22 19.32
CA THR A 246 22.07 8.21 20.21
C THR A 246 22.91 9.48 20.12
N GLU A 247 22.30 10.58 19.69
CA GLU A 247 22.90 11.91 19.82
C GLU A 247 23.25 12.12 21.29
N GLN A 248 24.55 12.25 21.58
CA GLN A 248 25.01 12.60 22.91
C GLN A 248 24.53 14.02 23.20
N GLU A 249 23.59 14.17 24.13
CA GLU A 249 23.34 15.44 24.79
C GLU A 249 24.66 15.92 25.38
N SER A 250 25.14 17.06 24.90
CA SER A 250 26.29 17.75 25.48
C SER A 250 25.95 18.12 26.92
N GLU A 251 26.58 17.45 27.89
CA GLU A 251 26.59 17.88 29.28
C GLU A 251 27.16 19.30 29.35
N SER A 252 26.29 20.26 29.66
CA SER A 252 26.68 21.54 30.20
C SER A 252 27.06 21.33 31.66
N GLU A 253 28.35 21.19 31.96
CA GLU A 253 28.86 21.32 33.32
C GLU A 253 29.15 22.79 33.62
N GLY A 254 28.58 23.27 34.72
CA GLY A 254 28.89 24.55 35.36
C GLY A 254 29.99 24.43 36.42
#